data_AF-X1FL02-F1
#
_entry.id   AF-X1FL02-F1
#
_cell.length_a   1.000
_cell.length_b   1.000
_cell.length_c   1.000
_cell.angle_alpha   90.00
_cell.angle_beta   90.00
_cell.angle_gamma   90.00
#
_symmetry.space_group_name_H-M   'P 1'
#
loop_
_entity.id
_entity.type
_entity.pdbx_description
1 polymer ?
#
loop_
_entity_poly.entity_id
_entity_poly.type
_entity_poly.pdbx_seq_one_letter_code
_entity_poly.pdbx_strand_id
1 'polypeptide(L)'
;GWQIDNEFGGDGEKGLCYCQECAKNFRQWLQDKYKTLQKLNQEWGTVFWSQTYTEWEQIPLPRQLGTAHNPSLLLDYRRFISDSYISYQKLQIDILRKICPHKFITHNFMGLFNGIDYYKLAQPLDFIAWDNYPNLRFIGENKSPIKVSLSHDIMRGLKEKNFWIMEQQSGPTGWQCVDPNPYPGEIRLWTYQAIAHGAEGILYFRWRTSRFGTEQFWHGILDQCGTATRRYEEVKKIGQELKRIKDKLTGLEFPKEVAMLASYDEQWAFEIQPNNPKFNYQEHFTSYYQILNTLNIPVDVVSIQADILKYKLLIAPALFLINDELVANLKEFVKKGGTLIITFRSGIKNWNNIVFDEPLPAIRNCS
;
A
#
# COMPACT_ATOMS: atom_id res chain seq x y z
N GLY A 1 -11.98 -3.54 19.85
CA GLY A 1 -11.99 -2.16 19.39
C GLY A 1 -12.93 -2.08 18.22
N TRP A 2 -12.60 -1.28 17.22
CA TRP A 2 -13.34 -1.15 15.98
C TRP A 2 -12.40 -1.32 14.79
N GLN A 3 -12.91 -1.97 13.76
CA GLN A 3 -12.40 -1.83 12.41
C GLN A 3 -13.26 -0.77 11.71
N ILE A 4 -12.61 0.18 11.03
CA ILE A 4 -13.31 1.14 10.18
C ILE A 4 -13.62 0.45 8.86
N ASP A 5 -14.91 0.36 8.52
CA ASP A 5 -15.37 -0.16 7.23
C ASP A 5 -14.76 -1.53 6.86
N ASN A 6 -14.62 -1.86 5.57
CA ASN A 6 -13.96 -3.06 5.09
C ASN A 6 -13.23 -2.82 3.76
N GLU A 7 -11.91 -3.05 3.71
CA GLU A 7 -11.08 -3.02 2.49
C GLU A 7 -11.34 -1.81 1.57
N PHE A 8 -10.90 -0.62 1.99
CA PHE A 8 -11.13 0.59 1.20
C PHE A 8 -10.46 0.54 -0.18
N GLY A 9 -11.13 1.13 -1.18
CA GLY A 9 -10.58 1.36 -2.51
C GLY A 9 -11.10 0.41 -3.60
N GLY A 10 -11.87 -0.63 -3.24
CA GLY A 10 -12.54 -1.53 -4.19
C GLY A 10 -11.56 -2.11 -5.23
N ASP A 11 -11.94 -2.09 -6.50
CA ASP A 11 -11.13 -2.63 -7.62
C ASP A 11 -9.94 -1.73 -8.05
N GLY A 12 -9.40 -0.91 -7.14
CA GLY A 12 -8.25 -0.04 -7.39
C GLY A 12 -8.51 0.99 -8.49
N GLU A 13 -7.68 1.00 -9.54
CA GLU A 13 -7.87 1.91 -10.68
C GLU A 13 -9.24 1.79 -11.36
N LYS A 14 -9.83 0.59 -11.35
CA LYS A 14 -11.13 0.33 -11.98
C LYS A 14 -12.29 0.85 -11.11
N GLY A 15 -12.04 1.09 -9.83
CA GLY A 15 -13.00 1.62 -8.86
C GLY A 15 -13.02 3.15 -8.76
N LEU A 16 -12.23 3.88 -9.57
CA LEU A 16 -12.23 5.34 -9.53
C LEU A 16 -13.62 5.90 -9.90
N CYS A 17 -14.20 6.70 -9.01
CA CYS A 17 -15.48 7.36 -9.24
C CYS A 17 -15.28 8.63 -10.08
N TYR A 18 -16.14 8.89 -11.05
CA TYR A 18 -16.09 10.10 -11.90
C TYR A 18 -17.41 10.88 -11.89
N CYS A 19 -18.18 10.81 -10.80
CA CYS A 19 -19.48 11.49 -10.69
C CYS A 19 -19.33 13.02 -10.57
N GLN A 20 -20.46 13.74 -10.64
CA GLN A 20 -20.45 15.21 -10.52
C GLN A 20 -19.95 15.69 -9.16
N GLU A 21 -20.21 14.94 -8.09
CA GLU A 21 -19.72 15.28 -6.75
C GLU A 21 -18.19 15.16 -6.67
N CYS A 22 -17.60 14.13 -7.28
CA CYS A 22 -16.15 14.03 -7.44
C CYS A 22 -15.58 15.19 -8.25
N ALA A 23 -16.26 15.65 -9.31
CA ALA A 23 -15.81 16.79 -10.10
C ALA A 23 -15.74 18.08 -9.26
N LYS A 24 -16.80 18.35 -8.48
CA LYS A 24 -16.85 19.50 -7.57
C LYS A 24 -15.76 19.42 -6.51
N ASN A 25 -15.65 18.28 -5.82
CA ASN A 25 -14.70 18.11 -4.73
C ASN A 25 -13.25 18.04 -5.21
N PHE A 26 -12.99 17.54 -6.42
CA PHE A 26 -11.66 17.60 -7.02
C PHE A 26 -11.22 19.04 -7.29
N ARG A 27 -12.11 19.87 -7.83
CA ARG A 27 -11.81 21.30 -8.05
C ARG A 27 -11.56 22.03 -6.74
N GLN A 28 -12.34 21.73 -5.69
CA GLN A 28 -12.07 22.26 -4.35
C GLN A 28 -10.70 21.82 -3.82
N TRP A 29 -10.37 20.53 -3.95
CA TRP A 29 -9.07 19.99 -3.56
C TRP A 29 -7.91 20.69 -4.31
N LEU A 30 -8.08 20.96 -5.61
CA LEU A 30 -7.11 21.71 -6.41
C LEU A 30 -6.97 23.17 -5.97
N GLN A 31 -8.08 23.83 -5.64
CA GLN A 31 -8.08 25.17 -5.05
C GLN A 31 -7.30 25.18 -3.73
N ASP A 32 -7.54 24.19 -2.87
CA ASP A 32 -6.87 24.08 -1.59
C ASP A 32 -5.37 23.82 -1.75
N LYS A 33 -4.97 23.01 -2.74
CA LYS A 33 -3.56 22.71 -3.05
C LYS A 33 -2.83 23.89 -3.69
N TYR A 34 -3.35 24.43 -4.79
CA TYR A 34 -2.64 25.41 -5.64
C TYR A 34 -2.95 26.87 -5.32
N LYS A 35 -4.04 27.13 -4.60
CA LYS A 35 -4.57 28.46 -4.22
C LYS A 35 -5.05 29.32 -5.39
N THR A 36 -4.38 29.27 -6.54
CA THR A 36 -4.69 30.07 -7.73
C THR A 36 -4.60 29.23 -9.01
N LEU A 37 -5.38 29.58 -10.03
CA LEU A 37 -5.32 28.93 -11.34
C LEU A 37 -3.97 29.17 -12.03
N GLN A 38 -3.37 30.35 -11.83
CA GLN A 38 -2.06 30.69 -12.37
C GLN A 38 -1.01 29.70 -11.89
N LYS A 39 -1.01 29.40 -10.58
CA LYS A 39 -0.09 28.41 -10.00
C LYS A 39 -0.36 27.01 -10.53
N LEU A 40 -1.62 26.58 -10.63
CA LEU A 40 -1.96 25.27 -11.21
C LEU A 40 -1.49 25.16 -12.67
N ASN A 41 -1.83 26.14 -13.51
CA ASN A 41 -1.45 26.16 -14.93
C ASN A 41 0.08 26.11 -15.11
N GLN A 42 0.82 26.83 -14.25
CA GLN A 42 2.29 26.80 -14.24
C GLN A 42 2.83 25.43 -13.82
N GLU A 43 2.33 24.87 -12.72
CA GLU A 43 2.81 23.59 -12.17
C GLU A 43 2.41 22.38 -13.01
N TRP A 44 1.31 22.46 -13.77
CA TRP A 44 0.89 21.40 -14.69
C TRP A 44 1.44 21.60 -16.11
N GLY A 45 2.06 22.75 -16.41
CA GLY A 45 2.53 23.07 -17.75
C GLY A 45 1.40 23.10 -18.79
N THR A 46 0.24 23.65 -18.43
CA THR A 46 -0.99 23.60 -19.25
C THR A 46 -0.89 24.38 -20.57
N VAL A 47 0.18 25.13 -20.80
CA VAL A 47 0.47 25.73 -22.11
C VAL A 47 0.61 24.66 -23.21
N PHE A 48 1.06 23.45 -22.86
CA PHE A 48 1.22 22.35 -23.80
C PHE A 48 -0.15 21.85 -24.28
N TRP A 49 -0.33 21.81 -25.61
CA TRP A 49 -1.63 21.52 -26.26
C TRP A 49 -2.78 22.43 -25.80
N SER A 50 -2.49 23.67 -25.42
CA SER A 50 -3.50 24.70 -25.11
C SER A 50 -4.50 24.29 -24.03
N GLN A 51 -4.02 23.61 -22.98
CA GLN A 51 -4.83 23.16 -21.83
C GLN A 51 -5.03 24.23 -20.75
N THR A 52 -4.56 25.46 -20.96
CA THR A 52 -4.64 26.53 -19.95
C THR A 52 -6.07 26.81 -19.54
N TYR A 53 -6.33 26.72 -18.23
CA TYR A 53 -7.63 26.97 -17.63
C TYR A 53 -7.74 28.42 -17.15
N THR A 54 -8.84 29.10 -17.49
CA THR A 54 -9.18 30.44 -16.98
C THR A 54 -10.18 30.41 -15.85
N GLU A 55 -10.88 29.28 -15.64
CA GLU A 55 -11.82 29.06 -14.54
C GLU A 55 -11.70 27.62 -13.99
N TRP A 56 -11.95 27.41 -12.70
CA TRP A 56 -11.80 26.10 -12.06
C TRP A 56 -12.77 25.06 -12.62
N GLU A 57 -13.95 25.49 -13.05
CA GLU A 57 -14.99 24.65 -13.64
C GLU A 57 -14.58 24.04 -14.99
N GLN A 58 -13.57 24.62 -15.65
CA GLN A 58 -13.02 24.10 -16.91
C GLN A 58 -12.14 22.87 -16.70
N ILE A 59 -11.66 22.63 -15.47
CA ILE A 59 -10.80 21.48 -15.18
C ILE A 59 -11.65 20.20 -15.28
N PRO A 60 -11.28 19.26 -16.17
CA PRO A 60 -12.01 18.02 -16.36
C PRO A 60 -11.62 16.99 -15.30
N LEU A 61 -12.50 16.00 -15.09
CA LEU A 61 -12.06 14.74 -14.52
C LEU A 61 -11.33 13.92 -15.59
N PRO A 62 -10.26 13.20 -15.25
CA PRO A 62 -9.49 12.44 -16.23
C PRO A 62 -10.17 11.11 -16.61
N ARG A 63 -11.36 11.20 -17.21
CA ARG A 63 -12.09 10.03 -17.77
C ARG A 63 -11.36 9.49 -19.00
N GLN A 64 -11.66 8.27 -19.41
CA GLN A 64 -11.08 7.68 -20.62
C GLN A 64 -11.34 8.58 -21.85
N LEU A 65 -10.26 8.97 -22.54
CA LEU A 65 -10.28 9.74 -23.78
C LEU A 65 -9.71 8.89 -24.92
N GLY A 66 -9.87 9.36 -26.16
CA GLY A 66 -9.15 8.81 -27.32
C GLY A 66 -7.65 9.17 -27.35
N THR A 67 -7.19 10.04 -26.45
CA THR A 67 -5.80 10.52 -26.33
C THR A 67 -5.32 10.48 -24.86
N ALA A 68 -4.06 10.85 -24.60
CA ALA A 68 -3.50 10.92 -23.25
C ALA A 68 -3.91 12.21 -22.51
N HIS A 69 -4.11 12.10 -21.19
CA HIS A 69 -4.25 13.25 -20.28
C HIS A 69 -2.89 13.82 -19.87
N ASN A 70 -2.92 15.04 -19.32
CA ASN A 70 -1.77 15.61 -18.63
C ASN A 70 -1.36 14.71 -17.43
N PRO A 71 -0.09 14.30 -17.31
CA PRO A 71 0.36 13.41 -16.24
C PRO A 71 0.22 14.03 -14.84
N SER A 72 0.31 15.35 -14.70
CA SER A 72 0.09 16.05 -13.43
C SER A 72 -1.38 16.02 -13.03
N LEU A 73 -2.30 16.22 -13.97
CA LEU A 73 -3.75 16.04 -13.75
C LEU A 73 -4.07 14.61 -13.28
N LEU A 74 -3.49 13.60 -13.94
CA LEU A 74 -3.71 12.19 -13.57
C LEU A 74 -3.20 11.89 -12.15
N LEU A 75 -2.00 12.35 -11.81
CA LEU A 75 -1.41 12.11 -10.49
C LEU A 75 -2.18 12.85 -9.39
N ASP A 76 -2.60 14.09 -9.64
CA ASP A 76 -3.40 14.84 -8.68
C ASP A 76 -4.79 14.23 -8.50
N TYR A 77 -5.37 13.64 -9.54
CA TYR A 77 -6.62 12.91 -9.40
C TYR A 77 -6.49 11.65 -8.55
N ARG A 78 -5.39 10.89 -8.71
CA ARG A 78 -5.06 9.75 -7.83
C ARG A 78 -4.97 10.17 -6.36
N ARG A 79 -4.21 11.24 -6.10
CA ARG A 79 -4.06 11.83 -4.76
C ARG A 79 -5.39 12.28 -4.18
N PHE A 80 -6.21 12.98 -4.97
CA PHE A 80 -7.54 13.41 -4.55
C PHE A 80 -8.45 12.24 -4.15
N ILE A 81 -8.49 11.16 -4.94
CA ILE A 81 -9.32 9.99 -4.62
C ILE A 81 -8.81 9.31 -3.35
N SER A 82 -7.49 9.15 -3.21
CA SER A 82 -6.88 8.66 -1.97
C SER A 82 -7.26 9.52 -0.76
N ASP A 83 -7.08 10.85 -0.85
CA ASP A 83 -7.41 11.79 0.21
C ASP A 83 -8.92 11.79 0.54
N SER A 84 -9.78 11.50 -0.43
CA SER A 84 -11.23 11.33 -0.22
C SER A 84 -11.52 10.13 0.69
N TYR A 85 -10.91 8.95 0.44
CA TYR A 85 -11.03 7.80 1.33
C TYR A 85 -10.47 8.08 2.72
N ILE A 86 -9.31 8.74 2.80
CA ILE A 86 -8.68 9.12 4.08
C ILE A 86 -9.59 10.04 4.90
N SER A 87 -10.23 11.02 4.24
CA SER A 87 -11.18 11.93 4.89
C SER A 87 -12.43 11.21 5.40
N TYR A 88 -12.92 10.22 4.63
CA TYR A 88 -14.06 9.39 5.01
C TYR A 88 -13.73 8.50 6.22
N GLN A 89 -12.54 7.87 6.24
CA GLN A 89 -12.06 7.14 7.41
C GLN A 89 -11.97 8.06 8.63
N LYS A 90 -11.37 9.25 8.46
CA LYS A 90 -11.19 10.22 9.53
C LYS A 90 -12.52 10.64 10.16
N LEU A 91 -13.57 10.84 9.37
CA LEU A 91 -14.92 11.13 9.87
C LEU A 91 -15.39 10.06 10.87
N GLN A 92 -15.24 8.78 10.53
CA GLN A 92 -15.65 7.67 11.40
C GLN A 92 -14.79 7.59 12.66
N ILE A 93 -13.46 7.77 12.52
CA ILE A 93 -12.53 7.80 13.65
C ILE A 93 -12.90 8.91 14.63
N ASP A 94 -13.14 10.13 14.14
CA ASP A 94 -13.47 11.28 14.98
C ASP A 94 -14.77 11.07 15.77
N ILE A 95 -15.74 10.35 15.20
CA ILE A 95 -16.98 9.95 15.90
C ILE A 95 -16.65 8.91 16.99
N LEU A 96 -15.93 7.84 16.64
CA LEU A 96 -15.60 6.77 17.59
C LEU A 96 -14.73 7.24 18.74
N ARG A 97 -13.77 8.15 18.51
CA ARG A 97 -12.93 8.72 19.57
C ARG A 97 -13.75 9.55 20.57
N LYS A 98 -14.87 10.17 20.15
CA LYS A 98 -15.78 10.88 21.06
C LYS A 98 -16.63 9.93 21.89
N ILE A 99 -17.13 8.85 21.29
CA ILE A 99 -18.10 7.92 21.92
C ILE A 99 -17.40 6.84 22.75
N CYS A 100 -16.27 6.32 22.29
CA CYS A 100 -15.56 5.19 22.90
C CYS A 100 -14.04 5.40 22.93
N PRO A 101 -13.53 6.45 23.61
CA PRO A 101 -12.13 6.90 23.53
C PRO A 101 -11.09 5.84 23.90
N HIS A 102 -11.44 4.86 24.72
CA HIS A 102 -10.53 3.80 25.19
C HIS A 102 -10.50 2.55 24.30
N LYS A 103 -11.30 2.49 23.23
CA LYS A 103 -11.31 1.36 22.31
C LYS A 103 -10.31 1.61 21.18
N PHE A 104 -9.51 0.59 20.85
CA PHE A 104 -8.64 0.65 19.69
C PHE A 104 -9.44 0.82 18.39
N ILE A 105 -8.84 1.42 17.38
CA ILE A 105 -9.37 1.60 16.04
C ILE A 105 -8.31 1.17 15.02
N THR A 106 -8.69 0.28 14.11
CA THR A 106 -7.87 -0.21 12.99
C THR A 106 -8.66 -0.16 11.68
N HIS A 107 -8.03 -0.49 10.56
CA HIS A 107 -8.63 -0.80 9.28
C HIS A 107 -7.96 -2.07 8.73
N ASN A 108 -8.65 -2.85 7.89
CA ASN A 108 -8.08 -3.98 7.19
C ASN A 108 -7.61 -3.56 5.79
N PHE A 109 -6.28 -3.48 5.65
CA PHE A 109 -5.60 -3.13 4.40
C PHE A 109 -5.45 -4.37 3.49
N MET A 110 -5.09 -4.15 2.22
CA MET A 110 -4.97 -5.20 1.19
C MET A 110 -3.54 -5.41 0.67
N GLY A 111 -2.54 -5.46 1.55
CA GLY A 111 -1.15 -5.76 1.18
C GLY A 111 -0.59 -4.80 0.12
N LEU A 112 -0.20 -5.31 -1.06
CA LEU A 112 0.38 -4.50 -2.14
C LEU A 112 -0.66 -3.69 -2.97
N PHE A 113 -1.89 -3.54 -2.48
CA PHE A 113 -2.89 -2.69 -3.13
C PHE A 113 -2.40 -1.24 -3.26
N ASN A 114 -2.67 -0.63 -4.40
CA ASN A 114 -2.16 0.68 -4.81
C ASN A 114 -3.26 1.74 -5.02
N GLY A 115 -4.51 1.50 -4.63
CA GLY A 115 -5.59 2.46 -4.87
C GLY A 115 -5.63 3.65 -3.91
N ILE A 116 -4.96 3.56 -2.76
CA ILE A 116 -4.95 4.57 -1.70
C ILE A 116 -3.54 4.68 -1.13
N ASP A 117 -3.12 5.89 -0.75
CA ASP A 117 -1.91 6.10 0.03
C ASP A 117 -2.10 5.55 1.44
N TYR A 118 -1.64 4.32 1.66
CA TYR A 118 -1.77 3.65 2.94
C TYR A 118 -0.91 4.27 4.04
N TYR A 119 0.18 4.97 3.72
CA TYR A 119 0.96 5.67 4.74
C TYR A 119 0.15 6.80 5.38
N LYS A 120 -0.62 7.55 4.57
CA LYS A 120 -1.55 8.55 5.09
C LYS A 120 -2.76 7.91 5.77
N LEU A 121 -3.36 6.87 5.19
CA LEU A 121 -4.53 6.17 5.74
C LEU A 121 -4.24 5.56 7.12
N ALA A 122 -3.01 5.09 7.34
CA ALA A 122 -2.51 4.50 8.58
C ALA A 122 -2.32 5.47 9.75
N GLN A 123 -2.10 6.77 9.49
CA GLN A 123 -1.72 7.74 10.52
C GLN A 123 -2.70 7.78 11.71
N PRO A 124 -4.02 7.95 11.52
CA PRO A 124 -4.96 8.10 12.63
C PRO A 124 -5.35 6.78 13.33
N LEU A 125 -4.90 5.62 12.84
CA LEU A 125 -5.21 4.30 13.39
C LEU A 125 -4.29 3.96 14.58
N ASP A 126 -4.74 3.11 15.49
CA ASP A 126 -3.93 2.67 16.64
C ASP A 126 -2.85 1.66 16.23
N PHE A 127 -3.21 0.73 15.36
CA PHE A 127 -2.32 -0.25 14.75
C PHE A 127 -2.82 -0.60 13.34
N ILE A 128 -2.05 -1.40 12.62
CA ILE A 128 -2.37 -1.84 11.25
C ILE A 128 -2.89 -3.26 11.29
N ALA A 129 -3.92 -3.54 10.50
CA ALA A 129 -4.34 -4.90 10.22
C ALA A 129 -4.50 -5.10 8.71
N TRP A 130 -4.27 -6.29 8.17
CA TRP A 130 -4.46 -6.50 6.74
C TRP A 130 -4.89 -7.93 6.40
N ASP A 131 -5.34 -8.10 5.16
CA ASP A 131 -6.02 -9.30 4.69
C ASP A 131 -5.10 -10.11 3.78
N ASN A 132 -4.64 -11.25 4.30
CA ASN A 132 -3.63 -12.11 3.70
C ASN A 132 -4.25 -13.33 3.02
N TYR A 133 -4.31 -13.28 1.68
CA TYR A 133 -4.73 -14.38 0.82
C TYR A 133 -3.62 -14.82 -0.18
N PRO A 134 -2.61 -15.58 0.28
CA PRO A 134 -1.46 -16.00 -0.55
C PRO A 134 -1.81 -16.79 -1.80
N ASN A 135 -2.95 -17.49 -1.79
CA ASN A 135 -3.39 -18.36 -2.88
C ASN A 135 -4.51 -17.75 -3.73
N LEU A 136 -4.86 -16.48 -3.53
CA LEU A 136 -5.98 -15.81 -4.22
C LEU A 136 -5.73 -15.69 -5.72
N ARG A 137 -6.68 -16.11 -6.56
CA ARG A 137 -6.53 -16.02 -8.03
C ARG A 137 -6.27 -14.62 -8.55
N PHE A 138 -6.87 -13.61 -7.93
CA PHE A 138 -6.82 -12.21 -8.42
C PHE A 138 -5.41 -11.60 -8.34
N ILE A 139 -4.49 -12.22 -7.59
CA ILE A 139 -3.08 -11.81 -7.56
C ILE A 139 -2.26 -12.39 -8.73
N GLY A 140 -2.92 -13.12 -9.64
CA GLY A 140 -2.34 -13.72 -10.84
C GLY A 140 -1.87 -15.17 -10.65
N GLU A 141 -1.41 -15.79 -11.73
CA GLU A 141 -0.93 -17.19 -11.72
C GLU A 141 0.44 -17.35 -11.04
N ASN A 142 1.23 -16.27 -10.96
CA ASN A 142 2.54 -16.25 -10.33
C ASN A 142 2.42 -16.01 -8.81
N LYS A 143 1.83 -16.98 -8.11
CA LYS A 143 1.81 -17.03 -6.65
C LYS A 143 3.24 -17.00 -6.13
N SER A 144 3.57 -15.98 -5.35
CA SER A 144 4.94 -15.71 -4.91
C SER A 144 5.00 -15.54 -3.39
N PRO A 145 5.67 -16.45 -2.66
CA PRO A 145 5.93 -16.27 -1.24
C PRO A 145 6.65 -14.95 -0.93
N ILE A 146 7.46 -14.47 -1.88
CA ILE A 146 8.17 -13.19 -1.77
C ILE A 146 7.19 -12.01 -1.72
N LYS A 147 6.12 -12.03 -2.53
CA LYS A 147 5.10 -10.97 -2.50
C LYS A 147 4.31 -10.98 -1.19
N VAL A 148 4.07 -12.16 -0.60
CA VAL A 148 3.44 -12.28 0.72
C VAL A 148 4.34 -11.68 1.80
N SER A 149 5.62 -12.04 1.82
CA SER A 149 6.61 -11.45 2.72
C SER A 149 6.72 -9.93 2.55
N LEU A 150 6.76 -9.45 1.32
CA LEU A 150 6.77 -8.01 1.01
C LEU A 150 5.51 -7.32 1.52
N SER A 151 4.32 -7.92 1.34
CA SER A 151 3.07 -7.39 1.89
C SER A 151 3.17 -7.24 3.41
N HIS A 152 3.67 -8.26 4.14
CA HIS A 152 3.85 -8.13 5.58
C HIS A 152 4.78 -6.96 5.95
N ASP A 153 5.90 -6.80 5.24
CA ASP A 153 6.87 -5.74 5.54
C ASP A 153 6.36 -4.34 5.18
N ILE A 154 5.62 -4.18 4.09
CA ILE A 154 4.93 -2.91 3.76
C ILE A 154 3.90 -2.57 4.83
N MET A 155 3.05 -3.52 5.22
CA MET A 155 2.00 -3.30 6.21
C MET A 155 2.56 -2.93 7.59
N ARG A 156 3.63 -3.62 8.03
CA ARG A 156 4.38 -3.25 9.24
C ARG A 156 4.95 -1.84 9.13
N GLY A 157 5.50 -1.51 7.96
CA GLY A 157 6.12 -0.24 7.62
C GLY A 157 5.20 0.98 7.69
N LEU A 158 3.88 0.80 7.52
CA LEU A 158 2.93 1.92 7.53
C LEU A 158 2.91 2.71 8.85
N LYS A 159 3.19 2.04 9.98
CA LYS A 159 3.33 2.66 11.30
C LYS A 159 4.66 2.32 11.99
N GLU A 160 5.54 1.60 11.31
CA GLU A 160 6.80 1.06 11.85
C GLU A 160 6.59 0.30 13.18
N LYS A 161 5.50 -0.48 13.24
CA LYS A 161 5.06 -1.24 14.41
C LYS A 161 4.48 -2.58 13.99
N ASN A 162 4.42 -3.51 14.94
CA ASN A 162 3.73 -4.77 14.77
C ASN A 162 2.26 -4.57 14.39
N PHE A 163 1.73 -5.55 13.65
CA PHE A 163 0.44 -5.45 12.96
C PHE A 163 -0.38 -6.72 13.19
N TRP A 164 -1.62 -6.74 12.71
CA TRP A 164 -2.49 -7.92 12.76
C TRP A 164 -2.81 -8.42 11.35
N ILE A 165 -3.04 -9.72 11.22
CA ILE A 165 -3.78 -10.25 10.08
C ILE A 165 -5.25 -10.28 10.48
N MET A 166 -6.06 -9.41 9.86
CA MET A 166 -7.49 -9.38 10.13
C MET A 166 -8.22 -10.48 9.37
N GLU A 167 -7.77 -10.79 8.17
CA GLU A 167 -8.26 -11.93 7.41
C GLU A 167 -7.10 -12.79 6.93
N GLN A 168 -6.94 -13.97 7.52
CA GLN A 168 -6.02 -14.99 7.05
C GLN A 168 -6.80 -16.03 6.25
N GLN A 169 -6.30 -16.33 5.05
CA GLN A 169 -6.84 -17.42 4.24
C GLN A 169 -6.93 -18.73 5.02
N SER A 170 -8.15 -19.28 5.12
CA SER A 170 -8.43 -20.52 5.85
C SER A 170 -8.86 -21.67 4.93
N GLY A 171 -8.93 -21.42 3.63
CA GLY A 171 -9.47 -22.34 2.64
C GLY A 171 -9.27 -21.88 1.21
N PRO A 172 -9.80 -22.63 0.23
CA PRO A 172 -9.92 -22.14 -1.13
C PRO A 172 -10.82 -20.90 -1.16
N THR A 173 -10.41 -19.93 -1.94
CA THR A 173 -11.12 -18.67 -2.17
C THR A 173 -11.84 -18.73 -3.51
N GLY A 174 -12.95 -18.01 -3.65
CA GLY A 174 -13.65 -18.04 -4.92
C GLY A 174 -15.00 -17.33 -4.95
N TRP A 175 -15.33 -16.85 -6.14
CA TRP A 175 -16.64 -16.34 -6.53
C TRP A 175 -17.20 -17.21 -7.66
N GLN A 176 -17.08 -16.77 -8.93
CA GLN A 176 -17.49 -17.57 -10.10
C GLN A 176 -16.51 -18.72 -10.40
N CYS A 177 -15.26 -18.58 -9.95
CA CYS A 177 -14.23 -19.62 -10.03
C CYS A 177 -13.68 -19.89 -8.63
N VAL A 178 -13.31 -21.13 -8.36
CA VAL A 178 -12.76 -21.56 -7.07
C VAL A 178 -11.27 -21.85 -7.21
N ASP A 179 -10.49 -21.30 -6.29
CA ASP A 179 -9.07 -21.57 -6.17
C ASP A 179 -8.77 -22.98 -5.65
N PRO A 180 -7.58 -23.51 -5.91
CA PRO A 180 -7.14 -24.75 -5.29
C PRO A 180 -7.22 -24.69 -3.76
N ASN A 181 -7.56 -25.83 -3.16
CA ASN A 181 -7.42 -25.99 -1.71
C ASN A 181 -5.98 -25.71 -1.29
N PRO A 182 -5.74 -25.03 -0.15
CA PRO A 182 -4.43 -25.00 0.46
C PRO A 182 -3.89 -26.42 0.65
N TYR A 183 -2.60 -26.64 0.44
CA TYR A 183 -1.95 -27.90 0.74
C TYR A 183 -1.90 -28.12 2.27
N PRO A 184 -1.81 -29.39 2.75
CA PRO A 184 -1.62 -29.65 4.18
C PRO A 184 -0.43 -28.88 4.74
N GLY A 185 -0.64 -28.08 5.79
CA GLY A 185 0.41 -27.29 6.43
C GLY A 185 0.59 -25.87 5.90
N GLU A 186 -0.08 -25.46 4.81
CA GLU A 186 0.04 -24.09 4.28
C GLU A 186 -0.62 -23.05 5.18
N ILE A 187 -1.75 -23.37 5.81
CA ILE A 187 -2.41 -22.45 6.76
C ILE A 187 -1.45 -22.20 7.93
N ARG A 188 -0.79 -23.26 8.41
CA ARG A 188 0.27 -23.17 9.41
C ARG A 188 1.46 -22.34 8.91
N LEU A 189 1.93 -22.58 7.69
CA LEU A 189 3.05 -21.83 7.09
C LEU A 189 2.75 -20.34 7.06
N TRP A 190 1.62 -19.92 6.50
CA TRP A 190 1.26 -18.49 6.39
C TRP A 190 1.08 -17.83 7.75
N THR A 191 0.54 -18.56 8.72
CA THR A 191 0.42 -18.09 10.11
C THR A 191 1.80 -17.77 10.70
N TYR A 192 2.75 -18.70 10.60
CA TYR A 192 4.10 -18.49 11.16
C TYR A 192 4.93 -17.51 10.33
N GLN A 193 4.71 -17.43 9.01
CA GLN A 193 5.29 -16.40 8.17
C GLN A 193 4.85 -15.00 8.65
N ALA A 194 3.54 -14.78 8.84
CA ALA A 194 3.04 -13.51 9.34
C ALA A 194 3.66 -13.14 10.70
N ILE A 195 3.73 -14.10 11.64
CA ILE A 195 4.36 -13.90 12.96
C ILE A 195 5.84 -13.52 12.83
N ALA A 196 6.59 -14.20 11.94
CA ALA A 196 8.00 -13.89 11.71
C ALA A 196 8.22 -12.47 11.18
N HIS A 197 7.24 -11.91 10.47
CA HIS A 197 7.24 -10.52 10.03
C HIS A 197 6.61 -9.54 11.03
N GLY A 198 6.19 -9.97 12.23
CA GLY A 198 5.68 -9.08 13.28
C GLY A 198 4.15 -9.05 13.42
N ALA A 199 3.44 -10.08 12.94
CA ALA A 199 2.01 -10.21 13.23
C ALA A 199 1.77 -10.63 14.69
N GLU A 200 1.00 -9.84 15.42
CA GLU A 200 0.63 -10.09 16.83
C GLU A 200 -0.79 -10.65 17.00
N GLY A 201 -1.62 -10.52 15.96
CA GLY A 201 -2.98 -11.07 15.90
C GLY A 201 -3.20 -11.75 14.55
N ILE A 202 -3.86 -12.92 14.56
CA ILE A 202 -4.22 -13.65 13.35
C ILE A 202 -5.68 -14.07 13.48
N LEU A 203 -6.51 -13.52 12.60
CA LEU A 203 -7.93 -13.81 12.51
C LEU A 203 -8.19 -14.49 11.17
N TYR A 204 -8.70 -15.72 11.20
CA TYR A 204 -8.99 -16.47 9.98
C TYR A 204 -10.31 -16.04 9.39
N PHE A 205 -10.30 -15.62 8.12
CA PHE A 205 -11.51 -15.43 7.37
C PHE A 205 -11.87 -16.72 6.64
N ARG A 206 -13.01 -17.35 6.92
CA ARG A 206 -14.06 -17.04 7.91
C ARG A 206 -14.28 -18.24 8.81
N TRP A 207 -15.11 -18.11 9.84
CA TRP A 207 -15.40 -19.25 10.72
C TRP A 207 -16.03 -20.45 9.98
N ARG A 208 -17.10 -20.19 9.23
CA ARG A 208 -17.86 -21.19 8.47
C ARG A 208 -18.17 -20.66 7.07
N THR A 209 -17.95 -21.48 6.05
CA THR A 209 -18.29 -21.15 4.66
C THR A 209 -19.75 -20.73 4.55
N SER A 210 -20.00 -19.61 3.86
CA SER A 210 -21.36 -19.10 3.67
C SER A 210 -22.16 -20.02 2.74
N ARG A 211 -23.48 -20.10 2.97
CA ARG A 211 -24.40 -20.83 2.08
C ARG A 211 -25.06 -19.92 1.04
N PHE A 212 -24.84 -18.62 1.12
CA PHE A 212 -25.51 -17.60 0.32
C PHE A 212 -24.60 -16.39 0.07
N GLY A 213 -24.92 -15.61 -0.96
CA GLY A 213 -24.15 -14.45 -1.40
C GLY A 213 -23.01 -14.81 -2.37
N THR A 214 -22.28 -13.79 -2.82
CA THR A 214 -21.19 -13.90 -3.80
C THR A 214 -20.08 -14.86 -3.35
N GLU A 215 -19.85 -14.96 -2.04
CA GLU A 215 -18.78 -15.73 -1.42
C GLU A 215 -19.18 -17.15 -0.98
N GLN A 216 -20.18 -17.76 -1.62
CA GLN A 216 -20.52 -19.17 -1.38
C GLN A 216 -19.33 -20.13 -1.55
N PHE A 217 -18.37 -19.75 -2.40
CA PHE A 217 -17.13 -20.49 -2.64
C PHE A 217 -15.90 -19.86 -1.98
N TRP A 218 -16.09 -18.97 -0.99
CA TRP A 218 -15.03 -18.50 -0.11
C TRP A 218 -15.03 -19.32 1.17
N HIS A 219 -14.15 -20.32 1.24
CA HIS A 219 -14.25 -21.35 2.26
C HIS A 219 -13.65 -20.90 3.61
N GLY A 220 -14.43 -21.07 4.68
CA GLY A 220 -14.01 -20.81 6.05
C GLY A 220 -13.38 -22.02 6.73
N ILE A 221 -12.91 -21.89 7.98
CA ILE A 221 -12.31 -22.98 8.79
C ILE A 221 -13.21 -24.24 8.79
N LEU A 222 -14.51 -24.04 8.95
CA LEU A 222 -15.54 -25.06 8.77
C LEU A 222 -16.15 -24.97 7.37
N ASP A 223 -16.48 -26.13 6.81
CA ASP A 223 -17.27 -26.22 5.58
C ASP A 223 -18.71 -25.71 5.78
N GLN A 224 -19.45 -25.56 4.69
CA GLN A 224 -20.83 -25.06 4.67
C GLN A 224 -21.78 -25.89 5.54
N CYS A 225 -21.52 -27.19 5.72
CA CYS A 225 -22.30 -28.07 6.60
C CYS A 225 -21.98 -27.88 8.09
N GLY A 226 -20.90 -27.16 8.44
CA GLY A 226 -20.46 -26.94 9.82
C GLY A 226 -19.58 -28.06 10.38
N THR A 227 -19.22 -29.05 9.55
CA THR A 227 -18.36 -30.18 9.95
C THR A 227 -16.90 -29.76 10.00
N ALA A 228 -16.20 -30.19 11.05
CA ALA A 228 -14.75 -30.04 11.14
C ALA A 228 -14.04 -30.86 10.06
N THR A 229 -13.14 -30.22 9.33
CA THR A 229 -12.30 -30.86 8.32
C THR A 229 -10.83 -30.75 8.69
N ARG A 230 -9.92 -31.17 7.80
CA ARG A 230 -8.47 -30.97 7.94
C ARG A 230 -8.12 -29.52 8.32
N ARG A 231 -8.83 -28.54 7.78
CA ARG A 231 -8.57 -27.10 7.99
C ARG A 231 -8.84 -26.69 9.44
N TYR A 232 -9.90 -27.23 10.05
CA TYR A 232 -10.19 -27.04 11.47
C TYR A 232 -9.11 -27.68 12.36
N GLU A 233 -8.72 -28.93 12.09
CA GLU A 233 -7.68 -29.59 12.89
C GLU A 233 -6.31 -28.92 12.77
N GLU A 234 -5.99 -28.37 11.60
CA GLU A 234 -4.77 -27.58 11.39
C GLU A 234 -4.78 -26.28 12.22
N VAL A 235 -5.87 -25.50 12.16
CA VAL A 235 -6.04 -24.28 12.96
C VAL A 235 -6.03 -24.58 14.47
N LYS A 236 -6.66 -25.67 14.90
CA LYS A 236 -6.63 -26.13 16.29
C LYS A 236 -5.22 -26.48 16.75
N LYS A 237 -4.44 -27.18 15.91
CA LYS A 237 -3.03 -27.50 16.20
C LYS A 237 -2.20 -26.22 16.30
N ILE A 238 -2.37 -25.26 15.38
CA ILE A 238 -1.71 -23.95 15.44
C ILE A 238 -2.03 -23.26 16.78
N GLY A 239 -3.29 -23.20 17.19
CA GLY A 239 -3.68 -22.61 18.47
C GLY A 239 -2.99 -23.27 19.69
N GLN A 240 -2.81 -24.59 19.66
CA GLN A 240 -2.07 -25.32 20.70
C GLN A 240 -0.57 -24.98 20.69
N GLU A 241 0.03 -24.85 19.51
CA GLU A 241 1.44 -24.46 19.36
C GLU A 241 1.67 -23.02 19.84
N LEU A 242 0.84 -22.07 19.40
CA LEU A 242 0.94 -20.66 19.80
C LEU A 242 0.75 -20.47 21.32
N LYS A 243 -0.14 -21.25 21.95
CA LYS A 243 -0.33 -21.20 23.41
C LYS A 243 0.96 -21.51 24.19
N ARG A 244 1.87 -22.31 23.63
CA ARG A 244 3.16 -22.67 24.27
C ARG A 244 4.20 -21.55 24.19
N ILE A 245 4.05 -20.64 23.21
CA ILE A 245 5.04 -19.58 22.93
C ILE A 245 4.46 -18.17 23.09
N LYS A 246 3.18 -18.03 23.47
CA LYS A 246 2.45 -16.75 23.53
C LYS A 246 3.19 -15.63 24.26
N ASP A 247 3.89 -15.94 25.36
CA ASP A 247 4.56 -14.95 26.20
C ASP A 247 5.83 -14.39 25.53
N LYS A 248 6.24 -14.99 24.40
CA LYS A 248 7.36 -14.54 23.56
C LYS A 248 6.92 -13.86 22.27
N LEU A 249 5.62 -13.82 21.95
CA LEU A 249 5.14 -13.34 20.64
C LEU A 249 4.82 -11.84 20.62
N THR A 250 4.31 -11.30 21.72
CA THR A 250 3.95 -9.88 21.82
C THR A 250 5.20 -9.02 21.95
N GLY A 251 5.29 -7.95 21.14
CA GLY A 251 6.43 -7.04 21.14
C GLY A 251 7.70 -7.64 20.54
N LEU A 252 7.59 -8.69 19.71
CA LEU A 252 8.73 -9.20 18.96
C LEU A 252 9.26 -8.11 18.01
N GLU A 253 10.52 -7.75 18.20
CA GLU A 253 11.25 -6.84 17.34
C GLU A 253 12.56 -7.50 16.90
N PHE A 254 12.90 -7.33 15.64
CA PHE A 254 14.18 -7.76 15.08
C PHE A 254 14.93 -6.51 14.62
N PRO A 255 16.16 -6.28 15.08
CA PRO A 255 16.96 -5.15 14.61
C PRO A 255 17.19 -5.30 13.11
N LYS A 256 16.89 -4.23 12.37
CA LYS A 256 17.10 -4.17 10.92
C LYS A 256 18.00 -3.00 10.60
N GLU A 257 19.02 -3.29 9.80
CA GLU A 257 20.00 -2.30 9.36
C GLU A 257 19.74 -1.85 7.92
N VAL A 258 18.75 -2.45 7.26
CA VAL A 258 18.40 -2.21 5.85
C VAL A 258 16.96 -1.71 5.75
N ALA A 259 16.75 -0.68 4.93
CA ALA A 259 15.43 -0.19 4.56
C ALA A 259 15.25 -0.05 3.06
N MET A 260 14.00 -0.20 2.61
CA MET A 260 13.55 0.14 1.27
C MET A 260 12.54 1.27 1.33
N LEU A 261 12.73 2.32 0.51
CA LEU A 261 11.77 3.43 0.42
C LEU A 261 10.61 3.09 -0.50
N ALA A 262 9.39 3.08 0.04
CA ALA A 262 8.16 2.93 -0.72
C ALA A 262 7.35 4.24 -0.72
N SER A 263 6.69 4.48 -1.84
CA SER A 263 5.81 5.64 -2.03
C SER A 263 4.71 5.29 -3.02
N TYR A 264 3.47 5.60 -2.65
CA TYR A 264 2.32 5.44 -3.54
C TYR A 264 2.37 6.43 -4.70
N ASP A 265 2.86 7.66 -4.46
CA ASP A 265 3.04 8.66 -5.51
C ASP A 265 4.04 8.20 -6.59
N GLU A 266 5.11 7.50 -6.19
CA GLU A 266 6.08 6.90 -7.11
C GLU A 266 5.40 5.85 -8.00
N GLN A 267 4.68 4.91 -7.38
CA GLN A 267 3.97 3.87 -8.09
C GLN A 267 2.95 4.47 -9.08
N TRP A 268 2.13 5.44 -8.65
CA TRP A 268 1.16 6.11 -9.51
C TRP A 268 1.82 6.87 -10.66
N ALA A 269 2.94 7.54 -10.43
CA ALA A 269 3.64 8.26 -11.48
C ALA A 269 4.21 7.32 -12.56
N PHE A 270 4.68 6.13 -12.20
CA PHE A 270 5.09 5.11 -13.18
C PHE A 270 3.92 4.43 -13.88
N GLU A 271 2.79 4.24 -13.20
CA GLU A 271 1.56 3.72 -13.85
C GLU A 271 1.06 4.71 -14.91
N ILE A 272 1.13 6.01 -14.61
CA ILE A 272 0.79 7.08 -15.56
C ILE A 272 1.79 7.15 -16.73
N GLN A 273 3.10 7.05 -16.46
CA GLN A 273 4.14 7.10 -17.49
C GLN A 273 5.23 6.04 -17.26
N PRO A 274 4.99 4.79 -17.74
CA PRO A 274 5.93 3.69 -17.53
C PRO A 274 7.16 3.79 -18.43
N ASN A 275 7.16 4.67 -19.45
CA ASN A 275 8.18 4.88 -20.50
C ASN A 275 8.57 3.64 -21.32
N ASN A 276 8.30 2.44 -20.83
CA ASN A 276 8.50 1.17 -21.50
C ASN A 276 7.34 0.23 -21.10
N PRO A 277 6.61 -0.37 -22.05
CA PRO A 277 5.48 -1.25 -21.75
C PRO A 277 5.86 -2.52 -20.96
N LYS A 278 7.14 -2.87 -20.91
CA LYS A 278 7.67 -4.00 -20.11
C LYS A 278 8.09 -3.60 -18.70
N PHE A 279 8.07 -2.31 -18.36
CA PHE A 279 8.44 -1.85 -17.03
C PHE A 279 7.21 -1.84 -16.12
N ASN A 280 7.32 -2.50 -14.96
CA ASN A 280 6.34 -2.43 -13.88
C ASN A 280 7.07 -2.07 -12.59
N TYR A 281 6.66 -0.96 -11.96
CA TYR A 281 7.32 -0.44 -10.76
C TYR A 281 7.27 -1.44 -9.59
N GLN A 282 6.11 -2.06 -9.36
CA GLN A 282 5.90 -3.00 -8.28
C GLN A 282 6.74 -4.28 -8.44
N GLU A 283 6.87 -4.80 -9.66
CA GLU A 283 7.77 -5.93 -9.96
C GLU A 283 9.25 -5.52 -9.79
N HIS A 284 9.63 -4.32 -10.24
CA HIS A 284 10.98 -3.79 -10.04
C HIS A 284 11.31 -3.66 -8.55
N PHE A 285 10.42 -3.08 -7.75
CA PHE A 285 10.54 -3.00 -6.30
C PHE A 285 10.66 -4.40 -5.66
N THR A 286 9.77 -5.33 -6.06
CA THR A 286 9.77 -6.71 -5.56
C THR A 286 11.07 -7.43 -5.87
N SER A 287 11.74 -7.14 -7.00
CA SER A 287 13.01 -7.78 -7.35
C SER A 287 14.15 -7.45 -6.38
N TYR A 288 14.23 -6.21 -5.89
CA TYR A 288 15.22 -5.82 -4.87
C TYR A 288 14.89 -6.43 -3.51
N TYR A 289 13.60 -6.43 -3.15
CA TYR A 289 13.14 -7.10 -1.95
C TYR A 289 13.45 -8.60 -1.98
N GLN A 290 13.28 -9.26 -3.12
CA GLN A 290 13.58 -10.68 -3.31
C GLN A 290 15.06 -11.00 -3.04
N ILE A 291 15.98 -10.12 -3.45
CA ILE A 291 17.41 -10.30 -3.17
C ILE A 291 17.66 -10.34 -1.66
N LEU A 292 17.13 -9.36 -0.92
CA LEU A 292 17.27 -9.28 0.53
C LEU A 292 16.63 -10.50 1.21
N ASN A 293 15.43 -10.87 0.78
CA ASN A 293 14.70 -12.02 1.33
C ASN A 293 15.45 -13.34 1.10
N THR A 294 15.99 -13.56 -0.10
CA THR A 294 16.77 -14.78 -0.45
C THR A 294 18.07 -14.88 0.36
N LEU A 295 18.66 -13.73 0.68
CA LEU A 295 19.86 -13.65 1.53
C LEU A 295 19.53 -13.68 3.03
N ASN A 296 18.26 -13.80 3.42
CA ASN A 296 17.77 -13.71 4.80
C ASN A 296 18.19 -12.42 5.51
N ILE A 297 18.23 -11.31 4.78
CA ILE A 297 18.52 -9.98 5.33
C ILE A 297 17.21 -9.35 5.79
N PRO A 298 17.00 -9.10 7.10
CA PRO A 298 15.83 -8.40 7.59
C PRO A 298 15.78 -6.97 7.04
N VAL A 299 14.62 -6.58 6.51
CA VAL A 299 14.40 -5.28 5.87
C VAL A 299 13.13 -4.63 6.39
N ASP A 300 13.16 -3.31 6.57
CA ASP A 300 11.95 -2.50 6.73
C ASP A 300 11.59 -1.81 5.41
N VAL A 301 10.31 -1.81 5.06
CA VAL A 301 9.81 -1.03 3.94
C VAL A 301 9.12 0.21 4.49
N VAL A 302 9.68 1.39 4.27
CA VAL A 302 9.29 2.61 4.97
C VAL A 302 8.89 3.72 4.01
N SER A 303 8.08 4.66 4.51
CA SER A 303 7.71 5.85 3.75
C SER A 303 8.92 6.74 3.46
N ILE A 304 8.80 7.61 2.48
CA ILE A 304 9.81 8.65 2.20
C ILE A 304 9.94 9.70 3.32
N GLN A 305 9.01 9.74 4.29
CA GLN A 305 9.05 10.60 5.48
C GLN A 305 9.61 9.91 6.73
N ALA A 306 9.94 8.61 6.65
CA ALA A 306 10.45 7.88 7.81
C ALA A 306 11.83 8.39 8.26
N ASP A 307 12.17 8.17 9.53
CA ASP A 307 13.52 8.41 10.03
C ASP A 307 14.48 7.35 9.44
N ILE A 308 15.12 7.72 8.33
CA ILE A 308 16.05 6.85 7.61
C ILE A 308 17.44 6.79 8.25
N LEU A 309 17.78 7.70 9.17
CA LEU A 309 19.14 7.82 9.72
C LEU A 309 19.51 6.65 10.64
N LYS A 310 18.53 5.87 11.10
CA LYS A 310 18.74 4.67 11.91
C LYS A 310 19.25 3.45 11.11
N TYR A 311 19.18 3.48 9.77
CA TYR A 311 19.61 2.38 8.92
C TYR A 311 21.06 2.54 8.45
N LYS A 312 21.70 1.44 8.04
CA LYS A 312 23.03 1.44 7.40
C LYS A 312 22.94 1.39 5.88
N LEU A 313 21.91 0.74 5.34
CA LEU A 313 21.65 0.62 3.91
C LEU A 313 20.22 1.08 3.61
N LEU A 314 20.09 1.99 2.65
CA LEU A 314 18.81 2.44 2.12
C LEU A 314 18.74 2.13 0.63
N ILE A 315 17.70 1.44 0.20
CA ILE A 315 17.43 1.17 -1.21
C ILE A 315 16.20 1.96 -1.63
N ALA A 316 16.32 2.76 -2.68
CA ALA A 316 15.23 3.53 -3.26
C ALA A 316 15.08 3.14 -4.75
N PRO A 317 14.35 2.05 -5.04
CA PRO A 317 14.16 1.57 -6.40
C PRO A 317 13.43 2.62 -7.24
N ALA A 318 14.09 3.08 -8.30
CA ALA A 318 13.56 3.99 -9.32
C ALA A 318 12.82 5.21 -8.73
N LEU A 319 13.48 6.00 -7.87
CA LEU A 319 12.89 7.13 -7.16
C LEU A 319 12.56 8.31 -8.10
N PHE A 320 11.47 8.22 -8.85
CA PHE A 320 11.13 9.05 -10.01
C PHE A 320 10.77 10.48 -9.63
N LEU A 321 9.99 10.64 -8.56
CA LEU A 321 9.53 11.91 -8.03
C LEU A 321 10.42 12.32 -6.85
N ILE A 322 10.97 13.53 -6.91
CA ILE A 322 11.75 14.08 -5.81
C ILE A 322 11.29 15.49 -5.44
N ASN A 323 11.53 15.86 -4.19
CA ASN A 323 11.38 17.20 -3.67
C ASN A 323 12.61 17.56 -2.82
N ASP A 324 12.73 18.82 -2.41
CA ASP A 324 13.89 19.32 -1.66
C ASP A 324 14.11 18.58 -0.34
N GLU A 325 13.03 18.32 0.38
CA GLU A 325 13.06 17.66 1.68
C GLU A 325 13.61 16.23 1.56
N LEU A 326 13.10 15.45 0.61
CA LEU A 326 13.56 14.10 0.35
C LEU A 326 15.04 14.09 -0.07
N VAL A 327 15.44 14.99 -0.98
CA VAL A 327 16.85 15.09 -1.40
C VAL A 327 17.75 15.48 -0.23
N ALA A 328 17.33 16.42 0.63
CA ALA A 328 18.08 16.82 1.81
C ALA A 328 18.24 15.65 2.80
N ASN A 329 17.17 14.91 3.06
CA ASN A 329 17.19 13.74 3.95
C ASN A 329 18.12 12.64 3.42
N LEU A 330 18.08 12.36 2.11
CA LEU A 330 18.97 11.39 1.47
C LEU A 330 20.44 11.82 1.53
N LYS A 331 20.73 13.11 1.31
CA LYS A 331 22.08 13.68 1.44
C LYS A 331 22.59 13.54 2.87
N GLU A 332 21.76 13.85 3.86
CA GLU A 332 22.14 13.72 5.27
C GLU A 332 22.39 12.26 5.67
N PHE A 333 21.57 11.32 5.19
CA PHE A 333 21.78 9.89 5.39
C PHE A 333 23.16 9.43 4.90
N VAL A 334 23.53 9.80 3.65
CA VAL A 334 24.84 9.45 3.08
C VAL A 334 25.98 10.16 3.84
N LYS A 335 25.81 11.43 4.19
CA LYS A 335 26.80 12.22 4.95
C LYS A 335 27.09 11.61 6.32
N LYS A 336 26.11 11.00 6.98
CA LYS A 336 26.28 10.27 8.25
C LYS A 336 26.83 8.85 8.10
N GLY A 337 27.22 8.44 6.88
CA GLY A 337 27.85 7.15 6.61
C GLY A 337 26.89 6.04 6.16
N GLY A 338 25.61 6.36 5.93
CA GLY A 338 24.65 5.44 5.32
C GLY A 338 24.99 5.17 3.85
N THR A 339 24.72 3.96 3.38
CA THR A 339 24.87 3.59 1.96
C THR A 339 23.52 3.71 1.26
N LEU A 340 23.42 4.57 0.24
CA LEU A 340 22.21 4.75 -0.57
C LEU A 340 22.36 4.04 -1.92
N ILE A 341 21.41 3.14 -2.23
CA ILE A 341 21.26 2.54 -3.55
C ILE A 341 20.03 3.15 -4.23
N ILE A 342 20.27 3.93 -5.29
CA ILE A 342 19.25 4.38 -6.25
C ILE A 342 19.44 3.65 -7.57
N THR A 343 18.36 3.48 -8.33
CA THR A 343 18.41 2.78 -9.63
C THR A 343 18.14 3.73 -10.79
N PHE A 344 18.07 3.19 -12.01
CA PHE A 344 17.66 3.97 -13.18
C PHE A 344 16.34 4.71 -12.93
N ARG A 345 16.17 5.82 -13.66
CA ARG A 345 14.99 6.69 -13.58
C ARG A 345 14.72 7.36 -12.22
N SER A 346 15.73 7.43 -11.37
CA SER A 346 15.65 8.24 -10.16
C SER A 346 15.84 9.74 -10.47
N GLY A 347 15.14 10.62 -9.76
CA GLY A 347 15.29 12.07 -9.84
C GLY A 347 14.93 12.67 -11.20
N ILE A 348 13.91 12.15 -11.90
CA ILE A 348 13.51 12.68 -13.21
C ILE A 348 12.51 13.82 -13.07
N LYS A 349 11.63 13.73 -12.07
CA LYS A 349 10.48 14.62 -11.95
C LYS A 349 10.38 15.25 -10.57
N ASN A 350 9.80 16.44 -10.53
CA ASN A 350 9.39 17.06 -9.28
C ASN A 350 8.11 16.40 -8.72
N TRP A 351 7.71 16.80 -7.52
CA TRP A 351 6.52 16.26 -6.84
C TRP A 351 5.18 16.49 -7.55
N ASN A 352 5.13 17.43 -8.49
CA ASN A 352 3.96 17.72 -9.34
C ASN A 352 4.02 17.01 -10.70
N ASN A 353 4.86 15.99 -10.82
CA ASN A 353 5.00 15.12 -12.00
C ASN A 353 5.59 15.82 -13.25
N ILE A 354 6.31 16.94 -13.06
CA ILE A 354 7.00 17.67 -14.12
C ILE A 354 8.46 17.26 -14.19
N VAL A 355 8.96 16.99 -15.39
CA VAL A 355 10.37 16.64 -15.63
C VAL A 355 11.24 17.85 -15.33
N PHE A 356 12.36 17.65 -14.65
CA PHE A 356 13.33 18.72 -14.41
C PHE A 356 13.98 19.19 -15.71
N ASP A 357 14.34 20.46 -15.76
CA ASP A 357 15.10 21.09 -16.84
C ASP A 357 16.63 20.98 -16.64
N GLU A 358 17.07 20.22 -15.62
CA GLU A 358 18.46 19.95 -15.28
C GLU A 358 18.93 18.57 -15.81
N PRO A 359 20.24 18.32 -15.94
CA PRO A 359 20.77 16.98 -16.20
C PRO A 359 20.29 15.96 -15.15
N LEU A 360 19.90 14.77 -15.64
CA LEU A 360 19.36 13.71 -14.79
C LEU A 360 20.47 12.76 -14.28
N PRO A 361 20.35 12.20 -13.06
CA PRO A 361 19.32 12.48 -12.06
C PRO A 361 19.44 13.91 -11.53
N ALA A 362 18.30 14.61 -11.39
CA ALA A 362 18.25 15.98 -10.89
C ALA A 362 18.52 16.01 -9.38
N ILE A 363 19.76 15.75 -9.00
CA ILE A 363 20.24 15.86 -7.63
C ILE A 363 20.55 17.34 -7.44
N ARG A 364 19.53 18.14 -7.09
CA ARG A 364 19.66 19.61 -6.91
C ARG A 364 21.00 19.95 -6.29
N ASN A 365 21.77 20.77 -7.02
CA ASN A 365 23.22 20.93 -6.98
C ASN A 365 23.95 20.58 -5.67
N CYS A 366 25.02 19.80 -5.85
CA CYS A 366 26.23 19.91 -5.05
C CYS A 366 26.70 21.37 -5.10
N SER A 367 26.58 22.07 -3.98
CA SER A 367 27.35 23.30 -3.72
C SER A 367 28.27 23.04 -2.55
#